data_AF-A0A645GK47-F1
#
_entry.id   AF-A0A645GK47-F1
#
_cell.length_a   1.000
_cell.length_b   1.000
_cell.length_c   1.000
_cell.angle_alpha   90.00
_cell.angle_beta   90.00
_cell.angle_gamma   90.00
#
_symmetry.space_group_name_H-M   'P 1'
#
loop_
_entity.id
_entity.type
_entity.pdbx_description
1 polymer ?
#
loop_
_entity_poly.entity_id
_entity_poly.type
_entity_poly.pdbx_seq_one_letter_code
_entity_poly.pdbx_strand_id
1 'polypeptide(L)' 'MMRSLREEVRRYNIKVINIIPGATATPIWDAKVLAKKQHLMATSNDIANLVVSTLHLCGSSTAMLEDITIQPQNGNL' A
#
# COMPACT_ATOMS: atom_id res chain seq x y z
N MET A 1 7.31 -10.26 -9.19
CA MET A 1 6.37 -10.40 -10.33
C MET A 1 6.08 -9.05 -11.00
N MET A 2 5.60 -8.03 -10.28
CA MET A 2 5.26 -6.73 -10.90
C MET A 2 6.43 -5.91 -11.47
N ARG A 3 7.69 -6.28 -11.16
CA ARG A 3 8.88 -5.69 -11.79
C ARG A 3 8.86 -5.82 -13.32
N SER A 4 8.53 -7.00 -13.85
CA SER A 4 8.49 -7.24 -15.30
C SER A 4 7.42 -6.38 -15.98
N LEU A 5 6.21 -6.32 -15.39
CA LEU A 5 5.14 -5.46 -15.90
C LEU A 5 5.58 -3.98 -15.92
N ARG A 6 6.23 -3.51 -14.86
CA ARG A 6 6.76 -2.15 -14.77
C ARG A 6 7.76 -1.84 -15.89
N GLU A 7 8.64 -2.78 -16.21
CA GLU A 7 9.62 -2.65 -17.30
C GLU A 7 8.92 -2.59 -18.67
N GLU A 8 7.93 -3.46 -18.91
CA GLU A 8 7.20 -3.53 -20.17
C GLU A 8 6.40 -2.26 -20.47
N VAL A 9 5.76 -1.67 -19.44
CA VAL A 9 4.88 -0.51 -19.64
C VAL A 9 5.57 0.84 -19.51
N ARG A 10 6.85 0.88 -19.08
CA ARG A 10 7.63 2.11 -18.89
C ARG A 10 7.68 2.98 -20.15
N ARG A 11 7.78 2.34 -21.33
CA ARG A 11 7.79 3.03 -22.63
C ARG A 11 6.50 3.77 -22.97
N TYR A 12 5.40 3.44 -22.29
CA TYR A 12 4.09 4.09 -22.47
C TYR A 12 3.83 5.17 -21.40
N ASN A 13 4.85 5.53 -20.60
CA ASN A 13 4.71 6.46 -19.49
C ASN A 13 3.65 6.03 -18.44
N ILE A 14 3.45 4.73 -18.29
CA ILE A 14 2.57 4.13 -17.29
C ILE A 14 3.39 3.81 -16.04
N LYS A 15 2.87 4.21 -14.87
CA LYS A 15 3.49 3.95 -13.57
C LYS A 15 2.81 2.75 -12.89
N VAL A 16 3.61 1.74 -12.55
CA VAL A 16 3.20 0.55 -11.79
C VAL A 16 3.86 0.54 -10.42
N ILE A 17 3.04 0.70 -9.37
CA ILE A 17 3.47 0.80 -7.97
C ILE A 17 2.86 -0.37 -7.19
N ASN A 18 3.68 -1.10 -6.45
CA ASN A 18 3.20 -2.11 -5.52
C ASN A 18 2.98 -1.46 -4.15
N ILE A 19 1.76 -1.56 -3.64
CA ILE A 19 1.47 -1.19 -2.25
C ILE A 19 1.33 -2.49 -1.46
N ILE A 20 2.16 -2.65 -0.44
CA ILE A 20 2.28 -3.87 0.36
C ILE A 20 1.83 -3.53 1.80
N PRO A 21 0.52 -3.55 2.06
CA PRO A 21 0.00 -3.27 3.39
C PRO A 21 0.20 -4.47 4.32
N GLY A 22 0.57 -4.16 5.55
CA GLY A 22 0.53 -5.07 6.68
C GLY A 22 -0.87 -5.32 7.20
N ALA A 23 -0.96 -5.79 8.44
CA ALA A 23 -2.25 -6.02 9.09
C ALA A 23 -3.08 -4.72 9.10
N THR A 24 -4.17 -4.71 8.33
CA THR A 24 -5.06 -3.56 8.17
C THR A 24 -6.45 -3.95 8.66
N ALA A 25 -7.05 -3.12 9.52
CA ALA A 25 -8.36 -3.36 10.11
C ALA A 25 -9.47 -3.16 9.06
N THR A 26 -9.78 -4.21 8.31
CA THR A 26 -10.87 -4.24 7.33
C THR A 26 -11.73 -5.49 7.53
N PRO A 27 -12.93 -5.55 6.92
CA PRO A 27 -13.80 -6.73 6.98
C PRO A 27 -13.23 -8.00 6.33
N ILE A 28 -12.01 -7.99 5.76
CA ILE A 28 -11.33 -9.21 5.32
C ILE A 28 -11.01 -10.15 6.50
N TRP A 29 -10.89 -9.59 7.69
CA TRP A 29 -10.73 -10.34 8.93
C TRP A 29 -12.09 -10.65 9.55
N ASP A 30 -12.19 -11.77 10.26
CA ASP A 30 -13.36 -12.09 11.06
C ASP A 30 -13.64 -11.02 12.12
N ALA A 31 -14.93 -10.76 12.37
CA ALA A 31 -15.36 -9.78 13.38
C ALA A 31 -14.77 -10.06 14.78
N LYS A 32 -14.60 -11.34 15.15
CA LYS A 32 -13.95 -11.74 16.41
C LYS A 32 -12.48 -11.34 16.49
N VAL A 33 -11.77 -11.37 15.35
CA VAL A 33 -10.38 -10.94 15.25
C VAL A 33 -10.30 -9.42 15.36
N LEU A 34 -11.13 -8.70 14.61
CA LEU A 34 -11.19 -7.24 14.67
C LEU A 34 -11.48 -6.74 16.09
N ALA A 35 -12.48 -7.31 16.78
CA ALA A 35 -12.82 -6.93 18.14
C ALA A 35 -11.64 -7.05 19.13
N LYS A 36 -10.75 -8.04 18.94
CA LYS A 36 -9.61 -8.28 19.82
C LYS A 36 -8.33 -7.57 19.38
N LYS A 37 -8.10 -7.45 18.07
CA LYS A 37 -6.79 -7.13 17.49
C LYS A 37 -6.76 -5.85 16.64
N GLN A 38 -7.89 -5.17 16.39
CA GLN A 38 -7.91 -3.97 15.54
C GLN A 38 -6.95 -2.85 16.00
N HIS A 39 -6.72 -2.72 17.31
CA HIS A 39 -5.83 -1.70 17.88
C HIS A 39 -4.34 -1.92 17.57
N LEU A 40 -3.98 -3.10 17.05
CA LEU A 40 -2.62 -3.45 16.61
C LEU A 40 -2.48 -3.38 15.07
N MET A 41 -3.53 -2.98 14.36
CA MET A 41 -3.58 -2.92 12.90
C MET A 41 -3.54 -1.48 12.41
N ALA A 42 -3.05 -1.26 11.20
CA ALA A 42 -3.24 0.00 10.49
C ALA A 42 -4.73 0.19 10.15
N THR A 43 -5.20 1.43 10.08
CA THR A 43 -6.56 1.71 9.62
C THR A 43 -6.63 1.70 8.10
N SER A 44 -7.82 1.47 7.54
CA SER A 44 -8.06 1.63 6.11
C SER A 44 -7.76 3.05 5.62
N ASN A 45 -7.98 4.06 6.47
CA ASN A 45 -7.64 5.45 6.18
C ASN A 45 -6.13 5.67 6.04
N ASP A 46 -5.30 4.99 6.84
CA ASP A 46 -3.84 5.10 6.71
C ASP A 46 -3.39 4.61 5.32
N ILE A 47 -3.95 3.49 4.84
CA ILE A 47 -3.66 2.95 3.51
C ILE A 47 -4.18 3.90 2.42
N ALA A 48 -5.39 4.44 2.57
CA ALA A 48 -5.97 5.37 1.60
C ALA A 48 -5.14 6.66 1.49
N ASN A 49 -4.73 7.22 2.61
CA ASN A 49 -3.88 8.42 2.65
C ASN A 49 -2.54 8.17 1.96
N LEU A 50 -1.91 7.00 2.21
CA LEU A 50 -0.70 6.60 1.50
C LEU A 50 -0.88 6.57 -0.02
N VAL A 51 -1.99 6.00 -0.52
CA VAL A 51 -2.31 5.96 -1.95
C VAL A 51 -2.40 7.38 -2.51
N VAL A 52 -3.14 8.27 -1.84
CA VAL A 52 -3.30 9.67 -2.27
C VAL A 52 -1.96 10.40 -2.30
N SER A 53 -1.16 10.28 -1.23
CA SER A 53 0.19 10.86 -1.18
C SER A 53 1.11 10.32 -2.29
N THR A 54 0.99 9.03 -2.61
CA THR A 54 1.73 8.39 -3.69
C THR A 54 1.34 8.97 -5.06
N LEU A 55 0.05 9.23 -5.29
CA LEU A 55 -0.44 9.84 -6.53
C LEU A 55 0.08 11.27 -6.71
N HIS A 56 0.23 12.05 -5.65
CA HIS A 56 0.86 13.38 -5.74
C HIS A 56 2.32 13.28 -6.25
N LEU A 57 3.09 12.31 -5.79
CA LEU A 57 4.46 12.07 -6.27
C LEU A 57 4.49 11.52 -7.71
N CYS A 58 3.44 10.83 -8.14
CA CYS A 58 3.33 10.32 -9.51
C CYS A 58 3.30 11.43 -10.57
N GLY A 59 3.03 12.68 -10.21
CA GLY A 59 3.11 13.82 -11.13
C GLY A 59 4.52 14.11 -11.67
N SER A 60 5.58 13.62 -11.01
CA SER A 60 6.95 13.79 -11.50
C SER A 60 7.23 12.93 -12.74
N SER A 61 7.76 13.49 -13.83
CA SER A 61 8.19 12.72 -15.00
C SER A 61 9.52 11.98 -14.78
N THR A 62 10.27 12.31 -13.74
CA THR A 62 11.63 11.80 -13.48
C THR A 62 11.69 10.80 -12.34
N ALA A 63 10.65 10.72 -11.50
CA ALA A 63 10.61 9.86 -10.33
C ALA A 63 9.51 8.80 -10.43
N MET A 64 9.84 7.60 -9.96
CA MET A 64 8.95 6.44 -9.92
C MET A 64 9.09 5.74 -8.58
N LEU A 65 7.98 5.60 -7.85
CA LEU A 65 7.90 4.74 -6.69
C LEU A 65 7.62 3.32 -7.18
N GLU A 66 8.43 2.36 -6.77
CA GLU A 66 8.31 0.99 -7.27
C GLU A 66 7.50 0.13 -6.31
N ASP A 67 7.96 0.02 -5.07
CA ASP A 67 7.33 -0.76 -4.02
C ASP A 67 7.24 0.08 -2.73
N ILE A 68 6.08 0.06 -2.08
CA ILE A 68 5.81 0.79 -0.84
C ILE A 68 5.25 -0.19 0.19
N THR A 69 6.01 -0.41 1.25
CA THR A 69 5.58 -1.26 2.38
C THR A 69 5.09 -0.38 3.51
N ILE A 70 3.88 -0.64 3.99
CA ILE A 70 3.29 0.03 5.15
C ILE A 70 2.87 -1.03 6.18
N GLN A 71 3.26 -0.85 7.43
CA GLN A 71 3.01 -1.79 8.52
C GLN A 71 2.46 -1.05 9.74
N PRO A 72 1.72 -1.73 10.62
CA PRO A 72 1.42 -1.18 11.94
C PRO A 72 2.71 -0.83 12.68
N GLN A 73 2.70 0.27 13.44
CA GLN A 73 3.89 0.78 14.13
C GLN A 73 4.50 -0.24 15.10
N ASN A 74 3.66 -1.04 15.76
CA ASN A 74 4.10 -2.04 16.73
C ASN A 74 4.47 -3.39 16.10
N GLY A 75 4.58 -3.45 14.77
CA GLY A 75 4.88 -4.68 14.05
C GLY A 75 3.66 -5.59 13.90
N ASN A 76 3.90 -6.89 13.70
CA ASN A 76 2.87 -7.84 13.30
C ASN A 76 2.17 -8.51 14.52
N LEU A 77 0.94 -8.98 14.28
CA LEU A 77 -0.02 -9.57 15.22
C LEU A 77 0.37 -10.90 15.87
#